data_AF-M0F8T7-F1
#
_entry.id   AF-M0F8T7-F1
#
_cell.length_a   1.000
_cell.length_b   1.000
_cell.length_c   1.000
_cell.angle_alpha   90.00
_cell.angle_beta   90.00
_cell.angle_gamma   90.00
#
_symmetry.space_group_name_H-M   'P 1'
#
loop_
_entity.id
_entity.type
_entity.pdbx_description
1 polymer ?
#
loop_
_entity_poly.entity_id
_entity_poly.type
_entity_poly.pdbx_seq_one_letter_code
_entity_poly.pdbx_strand_id
1 'polypeptide(L)'
;MARQIALDLIQVVGLMLPVVFLTMRFLQRNTSPETDKETESLFVRIFLLMLASLTASGFLLLLGVLDTAWASSVVFFGVVAMMAFFVFFGIFIYYFVQAMKPEYKQHLT
;
A
#
# COMPACT_ATOMS: atom_id res chain seq x y z
N MET A 1 14.83 20.81 -7.63
CA MET A 1 13.49 20.29 -7.96
C MET A 1 13.28 18.88 -7.42
N ALA A 2 14.10 17.89 -7.78
CA ALA A 2 13.99 16.50 -7.29
C ALA A 2 13.93 16.37 -5.75
N ARG A 3 14.76 17.13 -5.03
CA ARG A 3 14.76 17.14 -3.55
C ARG A 3 13.42 17.56 -2.93
N GLN A 4 12.76 18.57 -3.50
CA GLN A 4 11.47 19.05 -2.98
C GLN A 4 10.37 18.02 -3.25
N ILE A 5 10.36 17.45 -4.46
CA ILE A 5 9.47 16.34 -4.82
C ILE A 5 9.68 15.15 -3.87
N ALA A 6 10.93 14.80 -3.56
CA ALA A 6 11.24 13.72 -2.63
C ALA A 6 10.67 13.98 -1.23
N LEU A 7 10.82 15.20 -0.71
CA LEU A 7 10.29 15.60 0.60
C LEU A 7 8.76 15.57 0.64
N ASP A 8 8.09 16.11 -0.38
CA ASP A 8 6.63 16.08 -0.49
C ASP A 8 6.12 14.63 -0.53
N LEU A 9 6.79 13.75 -1.29
CA LEU A 9 6.42 12.34 -1.41
C LEU A 9 6.71 11.53 -0.14
N ILE A 10 7.76 11.85 0.62
CA ILE A 10 8.01 11.23 1.94
C ILE A 10 6.85 11.50 2.89
N GLN A 11 6.29 12.72 2.86
CA GLN A 11 5.11 13.05 3.67
C GLN A 11 3.90 12.19 3.25
N VAL A 12 3.69 12.02 1.93
CA VAL A 12 2.64 11.12 1.42
C VAL A 12 2.86 9.70 1.92
N VAL A 13 4.07 9.16 1.82
CA VAL A 13 4.40 7.82 2.34
C VAL A 13 4.06 7.69 3.83
N GLY A 14 4.39 8.71 4.63
CA GLY A 14 4.05 8.76 6.06
C GLY A 14 2.54 8.74 6.31
N LEU A 15 1.76 9.44 5.49
CA LEU A 15 0.29 9.47 5.58
C LEU A 15 -0.37 8.16 5.13
N MET A 16 0.26 7.40 4.22
CA MET A 16 -0.27 6.12 3.76
C MET A 16 -0.05 4.98 4.77
N LEU A 17 0.90 5.12 5.69
CA LEU A 17 1.18 4.08 6.69
C LEU A 17 -0.05 3.80 7.60
N PRO A 18 -0.74 4.82 8.16
CA PRO A 18 -2.05 4.63 8.80
C PRO A 18 -3.08 3.93 7.93
N VAL A 19 -3.14 4.23 6.62
CA VAL A 19 -4.08 3.59 5.69
C VAL A 19 -3.85 2.08 5.64
N VAL A 20 -2.58 1.64 5.53
CA VAL A 20 -2.21 0.21 5.54
C VAL A 20 -2.62 -0.47 6.84
N PHE A 21 -2.38 0.16 7.98
CA PHE A 21 -2.76 -0.38 9.29
C PHE A 21 -4.28 -0.47 9.46
N LEU A 22 -5.02 0.58 9.09
CA LEU A 22 -6.48 0.59 9.13
C LEU A 22 -7.07 -0.49 8.24
N THR A 23 -6.47 -0.71 7.06
CA THR A 23 -6.87 -1.72 6.10
C THR A 23 -6.78 -3.14 6.70
N MET A 24 -5.68 -3.47 7.37
CA MET A 24 -5.51 -4.76 8.04
C MET A 24 -6.48 -4.93 9.22
N ARG A 25 -6.67 -3.88 10.01
CA ARG A 25 -7.63 -3.90 11.14
C ARG A 25 -9.07 -4.06 10.65
N PHE A 26 -9.40 -3.46 9.51
CA PHE A 26 -10.71 -3.58 8.89
C PHE A 26 -10.95 -5.00 8.36
N LEU A 27 -9.95 -5.62 7.74
CA LEU A 27 -9.99 -7.02 7.33
C LEU A 27 -10.29 -7.93 8.54
N GLN A 28 -9.48 -7.84 9.60
CA GLN A 28 -9.65 -8.67 10.80
C GLN A 28 -11.04 -8.55 11.45
N ARG A 29 -11.69 -7.38 11.33
CA ARG A 29 -13.04 -7.16 11.87
C ARG A 29 -14.17 -7.64 10.97
N ASN A 30 -14.00 -7.57 9.64
CA ASN A 30 -15.10 -7.73 8.69
C ASN A 30 -15.05 -9.04 7.89
N THR A 31 -13.96 -9.80 7.98
CA THR A 31 -13.87 -11.13 7.39
C THR A 31 -14.35 -12.19 8.40
N SER A 32 -15.09 -13.20 7.94
CA SER A 32 -15.68 -14.22 8.81
C SER A 32 -14.60 -15.19 9.33
N PRO A 33 -14.70 -15.77 10.53
CA PRO A 33 -13.78 -16.84 10.97
C PRO A 33 -13.84 -18.11 10.10
N GLU A 34 -14.83 -18.25 9.21
CA GLU A 34 -14.90 -19.26 8.14
C GLU A 34 -14.10 -18.90 6.88
N THR A 35 -13.32 -17.82 6.90
CA THR A 35 -12.42 -17.49 5.79
C THR A 35 -11.37 -18.59 5.66
N ASP A 36 -11.35 -19.27 4.52
CA ASP A 36 -10.40 -20.34 4.24
C ASP A 36 -8.95 -19.86 4.47
N LYS A 37 -8.09 -20.73 5.02
CA LYS A 37 -6.68 -20.41 5.31
C LYS A 37 -5.95 -19.87 4.09
N GLU A 38 -6.38 -20.29 2.90
CA GLU A 38 -5.86 -19.82 1.62
C GLU A 38 -6.18 -18.33 1.37
N THR A 39 -7.39 -17.88 1.72
CA THR A 39 -7.82 -16.48 1.58
C THR A 39 -7.10 -15.59 2.60
N GLU A 40 -6.93 -16.06 3.83
CA GLU A 40 -6.13 -15.35 4.85
C GLU A 40 -4.67 -15.18 4.39
N SER A 41 -4.05 -16.24 3.85
CA SER A 41 -2.68 -16.19 3.32
C SER A 41 -2.55 -15.18 2.18
N LEU A 42 -3.53 -15.11 1.28
CA LEU A 42 -3.53 -14.17 0.17
C LEU A 42 -3.60 -12.71 0.66
N PHE A 43 -4.48 -12.39 1.61
CA PHE A 43 -4.56 -11.04 2.18
C PHE A 43 -3.28 -10.64 2.92
N VAL A 44 -2.67 -11.56 3.68
CA VAL A 44 -1.39 -11.32 4.35
C VAL A 44 -0.28 -11.07 3.32
N ARG A 45 -0.24 -11.83 2.22
CA ARG A 45 0.73 -11.59 1.14
C ARG A 45 0.56 -10.21 0.53
N ILE A 46 -0.67 -9.81 0.18
CA ILE A 46 -0.94 -8.48 -0.39
C ILE A 46 -0.55 -7.39 0.61
N PHE A 47 -0.89 -7.56 1.89
CA PHE A 47 -0.49 -6.63 2.95
C PHE A 47 1.04 -6.48 3.04
N LEU A 48 1.79 -7.58 3.01
CA LEU A 48 3.25 -7.56 3.02
C LEU A 48 3.81 -6.88 1.77
N LEU A 49 3.22 -7.10 0.58
CA LEU A 49 3.63 -6.42 -0.66
C LEU A 49 3.35 -4.90 -0.60
N MET A 50 2.21 -4.49 -0.04
CA MET A 50 1.91 -3.09 0.22
C MET A 50 2.92 -2.47 1.18
N LEU A 51 3.21 -3.14 2.31
CA LEU A 51 4.19 -2.65 3.27
C LEU A 51 5.60 -2.56 2.66
N ALA A 52 6.01 -3.57 1.90
CA ALA A 52 7.32 -3.61 1.25
C ALA A 52 7.47 -2.52 0.19
N SER A 53 6.45 -2.32 -0.66
CA SER A 53 6.46 -1.27 -1.70
C SER A 53 6.46 0.13 -1.10
N LEU A 54 5.68 0.36 -0.04
CA LEU A 54 5.65 1.63 0.67
C LEU A 54 6.98 1.92 1.38
N THR A 55 7.59 0.90 2.00
CA THR A 55 8.90 1.00 2.65
C THR A 55 10.01 1.26 1.64
N ALA A 56 10.02 0.53 0.51
CA ALA A 56 10.99 0.73 -0.57
C ALA A 56 10.86 2.14 -1.17
N SER A 57 9.63 2.61 -1.39
CA SER A 57 9.36 3.99 -1.81
C SER A 57 9.94 5.00 -0.83
N GLY A 58 9.59 4.90 0.46
CA GLY A 58 10.11 5.81 1.49
C GLY A 58 11.63 5.81 1.58
N PHE A 59 12.26 4.64 1.52
CA PHE A 59 13.72 4.50 1.54
C PHE A 59 14.39 5.15 0.32
N LEU A 60 13.88 4.90 -0.88
CA LEU A 60 14.39 5.51 -2.11
C LEU A 60 14.19 7.02 -2.08
N LEU A 61 13.02 7.51 -1.69
CA LEU A 61 12.77 8.95 -1.61
C LEU A 61 13.70 9.63 -0.57
N LEU A 62 13.98 9.00 0.57
CA LEU A 62 14.96 9.49 1.55
C LEU A 62 16.35 9.61 0.94
N LEU A 63 16.79 8.61 0.17
CA LEU A 63 18.06 8.68 -0.57
C LEU A 63 18.03 9.79 -1.64
N GLY A 64 16.88 10.00 -2.28
CA GLY A 64 16.64 11.06 -3.26
C GLY A 64 16.69 12.49 -2.71
N VAL A 65 16.65 12.66 -1.38
CA VAL A 65 16.86 13.96 -0.72
C VAL A 65 18.34 14.36 -0.73
N LEU A 66 19.26 13.39 -0.82
CA LEU A 66 20.70 13.66 -0.87
C LEU A 66 21.05 14.40 -2.16
N ASP A 67 21.85 15.45 -2.06
CA ASP A 67 22.27 16.30 -3.19
C ASP A 67 23.35 15.62 -4.04
N THR A 68 22.94 14.54 -4.70
CA THR A 68 23.81 13.66 -5.47
C THR A 68 23.35 13.61 -6.93
N ALA A 69 24.27 13.36 -7.86
CA ALA A 69 23.97 13.38 -9.30
C ALA A 69 22.90 12.35 -9.74
N TRP A 70 22.64 11.33 -8.92
CA TRP A 70 21.70 10.23 -9.16
C TRP A 70 20.37 10.40 -8.42
N ALA A 71 20.19 11.50 -7.67
CA ALA A 71 19.00 11.78 -6.88
C ALA A 71 17.70 11.71 -7.72
N SER A 72 17.70 12.29 -8.93
CA SER A 72 16.53 12.27 -9.81
C SER A 72 16.11 10.85 -10.22
N SER A 73 17.07 9.98 -10.51
CA SER A 73 16.79 8.57 -10.86
C SER A 73 16.26 7.81 -9.65
N VAL A 74 16.85 8.04 -8.47
CA VAL A 74 16.41 7.43 -7.22
C VAL A 74 14.98 7.86 -6.87
N VAL A 75 14.65 9.15 -7.00
CA VAL A 75 13.29 9.67 -6.81
C VAL A 75 12.31 9.03 -7.80
N PHE A 76 12.69 8.86 -9.06
CA PHE A 76 11.87 8.18 -10.06
C PHE A 76 11.52 6.74 -9.63
N PHE A 77 12.50 5.95 -9.19
CA PHE A 77 12.23 4.60 -8.69
C PHE A 77 11.38 4.60 -7.41
N GLY A 78 11.54 5.60 -6.53
CA GLY A 78 10.67 5.80 -5.37
C GLY A 78 9.21 6.04 -5.78
N VAL A 79 8.97 6.88 -6.78
CA VAL A 79 7.62 7.11 -7.34
C VAL A 79 7.05 5.82 -7.94
N VAL A 80 7.85 5.05 -8.69
CA VAL A 80 7.40 3.76 -9.27
C VAL A 80 7.00 2.77 -8.16
N ALA A 81 7.79 2.67 -7.09
CA ALA A 81 7.45 1.84 -5.93
C ALA A 81 6.15 2.31 -5.24
N MET A 82 5.94 3.63 -5.16
CA MET A 82 4.69 4.20 -4.66
C MET A 82 3.48 3.88 -5.57
N MET A 83 3.65 3.90 -6.89
CA MET A 83 2.59 3.48 -7.80
C MET A 83 2.26 1.99 -7.63
N ALA A 84 3.27 1.14 -7.44
CA ALA A 84 3.07 -0.27 -7.15
C ALA A 84 2.26 -0.48 -5.85
N PHE A 85 2.51 0.33 -4.82
CA PHE A 85 1.70 0.33 -3.60
C PHE A 85 0.21 0.57 -3.90
N PHE A 86 -0.13 1.58 -4.71
CA PHE A 86 -1.52 1.86 -5.09
C PHE A 86 -2.16 0.73 -5.89
N VAL A 87 -1.39 0.05 -6.74
CA VAL A 87 -1.86 -1.14 -7.48
C VAL A 87 -2.19 -2.26 -6.50
N PHE A 88 -1.29 -2.59 -5.56
CA PHE A 88 -1.56 -3.61 -4.55
C PHE A 88 -2.73 -3.24 -3.65
N PHE A 89 -2.89 -1.96 -3.33
CA PHE A 89 -4.04 -1.48 -2.57
C PHE A 89 -5.36 -1.64 -3.34
N GLY A 90 -5.37 -1.34 -4.64
CA GLY A 90 -6.55 -1.59 -5.49
C GLY A 90 -6.90 -3.08 -5.58
N ILE A 91 -5.88 -3.94 -5.74
CA ILE A 91 -6.03 -5.40 -5.71
C ILE A 91 -6.59 -5.85 -4.36
N PHE A 92 -6.08 -5.32 -3.25
CA PHE A 92 -6.59 -5.59 -1.91
C PHE A 92 -8.10 -5.28 -1.82
N ILE A 93 -8.50 -4.07 -2.22
CA ILE A 93 -9.92 -3.65 -2.18
C ILE A 93 -10.77 -4.60 -3.03
N TYR A 94 -10.33 -4.94 -4.24
CA TYR A 94 -11.06 -5.84 -5.12
C TYR A 94 -11.30 -7.21 -4.47
N TYR A 95 -10.26 -7.85 -3.94
CA TYR A 95 -10.41 -9.13 -3.25
C TYR A 95 -11.22 -9.01 -1.97
N PHE A 96 -11.07 -7.91 -1.24
CA PHE A 96 -11.86 -7.65 -0.04
C PHE A 96 -13.36 -7.57 -0.36
N VAL A 97 -13.76 -6.83 -1.41
CA VAL A 97 -15.16 -6.78 -1.85
C VAL A 97 -15.68 -8.16 -2.25
N GLN A 98 -14.85 -8.99 -2.90
CA GLN A 98 -15.25 -10.36 -3.23
C GLN A 98 -15.44 -11.24 -2.00
N ALA A 99 -14.56 -11.13 -1.01
CA ALA A 99 -14.58 -11.91 0.23
C ALA A 99 -15.58 -11.40 1.28
N MET A 100 -16.13 -10.20 1.11
CA MET A 100 -17.16 -9.67 2.00
C MET A 100 -18.43 -10.54 1.99
N LYS A 101 -19.04 -10.67 3.18
CA LYS A 101 -20.32 -11.38 3.35
C LYS A 101 -21.38 -10.80 2.40
N PRO A 102 -22.27 -11.64 1.85
CA PRO A 102 -23.29 -11.21 0.89
C PRO A 102 -24.23 -10.13 1.44
N GLU A 103 -24.44 -10.09 2.76
CA GLU A 103 -25.22 -9.05 3.47
C GLU A 103 -24.69 -7.63 3.20
N TYR A 104 -23.36 -7.45 3.10
CA TYR A 104 -22.76 -6.15 2.80
C TYR A 104 -22.70 -5.84 1.29
N LYS A 105 -22.85 -6.86 0.43
CA LYS A 105 -22.92 -6.68 -1.02
C LYS A 105 -24.26 -6.10 -1.48
N GLN A 106 -25.34 -6.29 -0.70
CA GLN A 106 -26.67 -5.79 -1.03
C GLN A 106 -26.78 -4.25 -1.08
N HIS A 107 -25.85 -3.53 -0.45
CA HIS A 107 -25.81 -2.06 -0.46
C HIS A 107 -24.87 -1.46 -1.52
N LEU A 108 -24.22 -2.31 -2.33
CA LEU A 108 -23.25 -1.89 -3.37
C LEU A 108 -23.80 -2.00 -4.80
N THR A 109 -25.01 -2.53 -4.97
CA THR A 109 -25.80 -2.56 -6.22
C THR A 109 -26.96 -1.59 -6.14
#